data_AF-A0A0F8ZFC2-F1
#
_entry.id   AF-A0A0F8ZFC2-F1
#
_cell.length_a   1.000
_cell.length_b   1.000
_cell.length_c   1.000
_cell.angle_alpha   90.00
_cell.angle_beta   90.00
_cell.angle_gamma   90.00
#
_symmetry.space_group_name_H-M   'P 1'
#
loop_
_entity.id
_entity.type
_entity.pdbx_description
1 polymer ?
#
loop_
_entity_poly.entity_id
_entity_poly.type
_entity_poly.pdbx_seq_one_letter_code
_entity_poly.pdbx_strand_id
1 'polypeptide(L)'
;ADGWNFIITPTTTRVLTLPTTDVKVGNKIHFTNLAATQEITIEASGGADIATFQDGSMSLMALQDTPTTAAHWRIMDVHGSAALGSITREKLKTAIGEVSSSTTAGIGLTLPGGEYGFYPQSKHNPTSFHEARIAFGLQSQSYITNIWFNVVGGIGFAQQRYIQASPPYNLGDGDIPVFIFVIINKIGKVESIYVAPDPPWANNGPTDIRANFDRSGKSFKLVKNFPARPNNPTQAEAWIDAVKNAPLEEVEITQAVKQADMLLIPHPFLGNDLTDKKVVLLDPVGAFCYQCLELHEAGESISELLFGGYIEINNTPLDCVVPPGVIACQAKWKNAK
;
A
#
# COMPACT_ATOMS: atom_id res chain seq x y z
N ALA A 1 31.12 -6.10 26.30
CA ALA A 1 30.87 -4.74 26.79
C ALA A 1 29.44 -4.73 27.29
N ASP A 2 29.28 -4.67 28.60
CA ASP A 2 27.96 -4.66 29.23
C ASP A 2 27.27 -3.35 28.85
N GLY A 3 26.18 -3.45 28.09
CA GLY A 3 25.40 -2.28 27.67
C GLY A 3 24.88 -1.52 28.90
N TRP A 4 24.75 -0.21 28.78
CA TRP A 4 24.20 0.60 29.87
C TRP A 4 22.70 0.37 29.95
N ASN A 5 22.18 0.07 31.14
CA ASN A 5 20.75 -0.17 31.35
C ASN A 5 20.21 0.84 32.36
N PHE A 6 19.25 1.67 31.93
CA PHE A 6 18.58 2.68 32.76
C PHE A 6 17.14 2.26 32.98
N ILE A 7 16.74 2.09 34.24
CA ILE A 7 15.34 1.83 34.62
C ILE A 7 14.84 3.06 35.38
N ILE A 8 13.77 3.67 34.90
CA ILE A 8 13.31 5.00 35.32
C ILE A 8 11.80 4.95 35.55
N THR A 9 11.32 5.64 36.57
CA THR A 9 9.89 5.79 36.87
C THR A 9 9.59 7.28 37.09
N PRO A 10 9.55 8.08 36.02
CA PRO A 10 9.40 9.52 36.13
C PRO A 10 7.99 9.89 36.65
N THR A 11 7.91 10.89 37.51
CA THR A 11 6.63 11.45 38.00
C THR A 11 6.14 12.63 37.15
N THR A 12 6.97 13.10 36.22
CA THR A 12 6.72 14.19 35.26
C THR A 12 7.51 13.90 33.99
N THR A 13 7.16 14.47 32.84
CA THR A 13 7.99 14.40 31.62
C THR A 13 9.46 14.75 31.93
N ARG A 14 10.39 13.97 31.36
CA ARG A 14 11.83 14.14 31.56
C ARG A 14 12.58 14.19 30.24
N VAL A 15 13.68 14.94 30.26
CA VAL A 15 14.71 14.91 29.22
C VAL A 15 15.94 14.22 29.79
N LEU A 16 16.48 13.24 29.07
CA LEU A 16 17.72 12.55 29.42
C LEU A 16 18.75 12.80 28.33
N THR A 17 19.79 13.56 28.67
CA THR A 17 20.91 13.82 27.77
C THR A 17 21.93 12.69 27.87
N LEU A 18 22.23 12.05 26.74
CA LEU A 18 23.25 11.00 26.67
C LEU A 18 24.65 11.57 26.86
N PRO A 19 25.56 10.86 27.55
CA PRO A 19 26.93 11.28 27.66
C PRO A 19 27.67 11.07 26.33
N THR A 20 28.71 11.88 26.12
CA THR A 20 29.61 11.77 24.96
C THR A 20 30.89 11.03 25.27
N THR A 21 31.46 11.30 26.45
CA THR A 21 32.78 10.78 26.81
C THR A 21 32.70 9.28 27.03
N ASP A 22 33.69 8.56 26.50
CA ASP A 22 33.85 7.11 26.62
C ASP A 22 32.78 6.22 25.97
N VAL A 23 31.87 6.80 25.19
CA VAL A 23 30.97 6.03 24.33
C VAL A 23 31.69 5.69 23.03
N LYS A 24 31.86 4.39 22.77
CA LYS A 24 32.46 3.84 21.55
C LYS A 24 31.38 3.43 20.55
N VAL A 25 31.73 3.43 19.27
CA VAL A 25 30.88 2.88 18.21
C VAL A 25 30.41 1.46 18.56
N GLY A 26 29.13 1.18 18.34
CA GLY A 26 28.52 -0.11 18.66
C GLY A 26 28.09 -0.27 20.13
N ASN A 27 28.46 0.65 21.03
CA ASN A 27 27.95 0.64 22.41
C ASN A 27 26.43 0.79 22.38
N LYS A 28 25.76 -0.04 23.20
CA LYS A 28 24.30 -0.06 23.33
C LYS A 28 23.88 0.52 24.66
N ILE A 29 22.82 1.31 24.64
CA ILE A 29 22.17 1.86 25.82
C ILE A 29 20.70 1.45 25.78
N HIS A 30 20.23 0.85 26.87
CA HIS A 30 18.85 0.46 27.07
C HIS A 30 18.20 1.35 28.12
N PHE A 31 16.99 1.80 27.83
CA PHE A 31 16.13 2.56 28.73
C PHE A 31 14.88 1.76 29.00
N THR A 32 14.36 1.81 30.23
CA THR A 32 13.06 1.28 30.61
C THR A 32 12.32 2.36 31.40
N ASN A 33 11.23 2.88 30.84
CA ASN A 33 10.29 3.78 31.49
C ASN A 33 9.11 2.99 32.07
N LEU A 34 9.02 2.95 33.40
CA LEU A 34 7.95 2.27 34.12
C LEU A 34 6.74 3.17 34.41
N ALA A 35 6.79 4.46 34.08
CA ALA A 35 5.63 5.35 34.22
C ALA A 35 4.68 5.16 33.05
N ALA A 36 3.38 4.99 33.31
CA ALA A 36 2.40 4.74 32.25
C ALA A 36 2.01 6.00 31.44
N THR A 37 2.20 7.19 32.00
CA THR A 37 1.67 8.46 31.44
C THR A 37 2.71 9.56 31.26
N GLN A 38 3.99 9.27 31.49
CA GLN A 38 5.03 10.29 31.52
C GLN A 38 6.07 10.03 30.45
N GLU A 39 6.28 11.00 29.59
CA GLU A 39 7.24 10.89 28.48
C GLU A 39 8.69 11.07 28.95
N ILE A 40 9.58 10.32 28.31
CA ILE A 40 11.01 10.53 28.38
C ILE A 40 11.49 10.88 26.98
N THR A 41 12.04 12.08 26.82
CA THR A 41 12.82 12.48 25.65
C THR A 41 14.29 12.16 25.89
N ILE A 42 14.91 11.43 24.96
CA ILE A 42 16.34 11.16 24.96
C ILE A 42 17.00 12.14 24.01
N GLU A 43 17.95 12.91 24.51
CA GLU A 43 18.72 13.88 23.75
C GLU A 43 20.16 13.40 23.53
N ALA A 44 20.72 13.72 22.37
CA ALA A 44 22.17 13.69 22.18
C ALA A 44 22.82 14.78 23.04
N SER A 45 24.10 14.64 23.38
CA SER A 45 24.80 15.65 24.20
C SER A 45 24.81 17.06 23.61
N GLY A 46 24.63 17.19 22.30
CA GLY A 46 24.49 18.48 21.60
C GLY A 46 23.12 19.14 21.79
N GLY A 47 22.23 18.56 22.60
CA GLY A 47 20.89 19.08 22.88
C GLY A 47 19.85 18.79 21.79
N ALA A 48 20.15 17.90 20.84
CA ALA A 48 19.20 17.50 19.81
C ALA A 48 18.45 16.23 20.24
N ASP A 49 17.12 16.25 20.14
CA ASP A 49 16.26 15.10 20.39
C ASP A 49 16.64 13.92 19.49
N ILE A 50 16.80 12.74 20.10
CA ILE A 50 16.96 11.46 19.41
C ILE A 50 15.59 10.79 19.28
N ALA A 51 14.86 10.68 20.39
CA ALA A 51 13.57 10.00 20.45
C ALA A 51 12.80 10.35 21.74
N THR A 52 11.48 10.17 21.73
CA THR A 52 10.61 10.30 22.90
C THR A 52 9.76 9.04 23.08
N PHE A 53 9.59 8.56 24.31
CA PHE A 53 8.72 7.40 24.62
C PHE A 53 8.04 7.53 26.00
N GLN A 54 6.79 7.07 26.10
CA GLN A 54 5.93 7.26 27.29
C GLN A 54 6.02 6.14 28.33
N ASP A 55 6.14 4.89 27.91
CA ASP A 55 6.23 3.70 28.78
C ASP A 55 6.93 2.58 27.98
N GLY A 56 7.46 1.60 28.71
CA GLY A 56 8.18 0.45 28.16
C GLY A 56 9.67 0.68 28.05
N SER A 57 10.32 0.24 26.98
CA SER A 57 11.78 0.28 26.84
C SER A 57 12.27 0.72 25.48
N MET A 58 13.45 1.31 25.40
CA MET A 58 14.11 1.72 24.16
C MET A 58 15.58 1.31 24.19
N SER A 59 16.10 0.86 23.06
CA SER A 59 17.52 0.58 22.89
C SER A 59 18.12 1.49 21.83
N LEU A 60 19.24 2.14 22.15
CA LEU A 60 20.03 2.96 21.23
C LEU A 60 21.41 2.32 21.03
N MET A 61 22.01 2.56 19.86
CA MET A 61 23.39 2.18 19.57
C MET A 61 24.15 3.39 19.01
N ALA A 62 25.36 3.62 19.53
CA ALA A 62 26.25 4.65 18.99
C ALA A 62 26.79 4.21 17.61
N LEU A 63 26.72 5.11 16.62
CA LEU A 63 27.20 4.89 15.26
C LEU A 63 28.65 5.35 15.06
N GLN A 64 29.22 6.06 16.02
CA GLN A 64 30.62 6.48 16.04
C GLN A 64 31.12 6.65 17.48
N ASP A 65 32.42 6.80 17.63
CA ASP A 65 33.05 7.19 18.89
C ASP A 65 32.66 8.63 19.26
N THR A 66 32.44 8.88 20.55
CA THR A 66 32.11 10.21 21.10
C THR A 66 30.88 10.86 20.41
N PRO A 67 29.71 10.20 20.42
CA PRO A 67 28.53 10.64 19.69
C PRO A 67 27.91 11.92 20.28
N THR A 68 28.00 13.03 19.54
CA THR A 68 27.50 14.35 19.97
C THR A 68 26.13 14.78 19.41
N THR A 69 25.68 14.21 18.30
CA THR A 69 24.45 14.63 17.59
C THR A 69 23.46 13.47 17.49
N ALA A 70 22.18 13.76 17.20
CA ALA A 70 21.16 12.71 17.04
C ALA A 70 21.50 11.71 15.93
N ALA A 71 22.13 12.16 14.84
CA ALA A 71 22.57 11.30 13.73
C ALA A 71 23.67 10.30 14.10
N HIS A 72 24.34 10.49 15.25
CA HIS A 72 25.33 9.54 15.77
C HIS A 72 24.71 8.38 16.56
N TRP A 73 23.38 8.34 16.67
CA TRP A 73 22.65 7.31 17.39
C TRP A 73 21.67 6.60 16.46
N ARG A 74 21.55 5.28 16.63
CA ARG A 74 20.55 4.46 15.96
C ARG A 74 19.62 3.86 17.00
N ILE A 75 18.32 4.07 16.82
CA ILE A 75 17.30 3.34 17.57
C ILE A 75 17.30 1.89 17.08
N MET A 76 17.57 0.97 18.00
CA MET A 76 17.65 -0.47 17.74
C MET A 76 16.33 -1.17 18.00
N ASP A 77 15.63 -0.74 19.05
CA ASP A 77 14.40 -1.36 19.51
C ASP A 77 13.59 -0.37 20.37
N VAL A 78 12.26 -0.47 20.34
CA VAL A 78 11.33 0.29 21.18
C VAL A 78 10.14 -0.61 21.53
N HIS A 79 9.91 -0.84 22.82
CA HIS A 79 8.78 -1.57 23.38
C HIS A 79 7.97 -0.63 24.29
N GLY A 80 6.65 -0.82 24.39
CA GLY A 80 5.72 0.02 25.17
C GLY A 80 5.06 1.16 24.38
N SER A 81 4.21 1.95 25.04
CA SER A 81 3.34 2.98 24.43
C SER A 81 4.08 4.29 24.09
N ALA A 82 5.24 4.18 23.46
CA ALA A 82 5.44 4.96 22.23
C ALA A 82 4.53 4.44 21.10
N ALA A 83 3.24 4.21 21.37
CA ALA A 83 2.24 3.61 20.46
C ALA A 83 2.82 2.66 19.39
N LEU A 84 3.55 1.61 19.80
CA LEU A 84 3.96 0.51 18.91
C LEU A 84 3.04 -0.73 19.02
N GLY A 85 1.93 -0.60 19.75
CA GLY A 85 0.77 -1.50 19.68
C GLY A 85 -0.45 -0.89 18.98
N SER A 86 -0.46 0.42 18.74
CA SER A 86 -1.45 1.09 17.89
C SER A 86 -0.70 1.82 16.77
N ILE A 87 -0.57 1.18 15.62
CA ILE A 87 -0.20 1.92 14.42
C ILE A 87 -1.39 2.85 14.14
N THR A 88 -1.23 4.15 14.40
CA THR A 88 -2.27 5.13 14.08
C THR A 88 -2.51 5.10 12.57
N ARG A 89 -3.71 5.48 12.11
CA ARG A 89 -4.00 5.57 10.67
C ARG A 89 -2.95 6.43 9.95
N GLU A 90 -2.41 7.45 10.60
CA GLU A 90 -1.39 8.35 10.04
C GLU A 90 -0.05 7.65 9.79
N LYS A 91 0.26 6.58 10.54
CA LYS A 91 1.48 5.77 10.39
C LYS A 91 1.31 4.60 9.40
N LEU A 92 0.07 4.23 9.08
CA LEU A 92 -0.23 3.31 7.97
C LEU A 92 -0.50 4.13 6.72
N LYS A 93 0.30 3.95 5.67
CA LYS A 93 -0.02 4.53 4.36
C LYS A 93 -1.22 3.78 3.77
N THR A 94 -2.43 4.14 4.19
CA THR A 94 -3.65 3.49 3.72
C THR A 94 -4.28 4.23 2.56
N ALA A 95 -4.81 3.52 1.58
CA ALA A 95 -5.72 4.05 0.57
C ALA A 95 -7.09 3.37 0.67
N ILE A 96 -8.06 3.99 0.03
CA ILE A 96 -9.36 3.38 -0.26
C ILE A 96 -9.36 3.02 -1.73
N GLY A 97 -9.95 1.89 -2.08
CA GLY A 97 -10.29 1.63 -3.46
C GLY A 97 -11.61 0.90 -3.57
N GLU A 98 -12.27 1.11 -4.68
CA GLU A 98 -13.66 0.75 -4.90
C GLU A 98 -13.79 -0.03 -6.20
N VAL A 99 -14.61 -1.06 -6.18
CA VAL A 99 -15.08 -1.77 -7.37
C VAL A 99 -16.59 -1.77 -7.38
N SER A 100 -17.18 -1.64 -8.57
CA SER A 100 -18.63 -1.59 -8.72
C SER A 100 -19.09 -2.29 -10.00
N SER A 101 -20.33 -2.76 -9.99
CA SER A 101 -20.93 -3.42 -11.14
C SER A 101 -22.44 -3.20 -11.24
N SER A 102 -22.93 -3.10 -12.47
CA SER A 102 -24.36 -3.03 -12.82
C SER A 102 -24.86 -4.26 -13.59
N THR A 103 -24.02 -5.29 -13.74
CA THR A 103 -24.39 -6.52 -14.43
C THR A 103 -25.20 -7.46 -13.53
N THR A 104 -26.16 -8.14 -14.15
CA THR A 104 -26.97 -9.20 -13.51
C THR A 104 -26.31 -10.57 -13.58
N ALA A 105 -25.22 -10.71 -14.32
CA ALA A 105 -24.40 -11.92 -14.33
C ALA A 105 -23.38 -11.87 -13.18
N GLY A 106 -23.07 -13.03 -12.59
CA GLY A 106 -22.02 -13.13 -11.59
C GLY A 106 -20.67 -12.68 -12.17
N ILE A 107 -20.04 -11.71 -11.53
CA ILE A 107 -18.81 -11.07 -12.00
C ILE A 107 -17.71 -11.15 -10.95
N GLY A 108 -16.49 -11.49 -11.37
CA GLY A 108 -15.31 -11.43 -10.53
C GLY A 108 -14.60 -10.10 -10.69
N LEU A 109 -14.35 -9.41 -9.59
CA LEU A 109 -13.61 -8.14 -9.58
C LEU A 109 -12.38 -8.27 -8.67
N THR A 110 -11.25 -7.75 -9.11
CA THR A 110 -10.05 -7.66 -8.28
C THR A 110 -10.15 -6.41 -7.41
N LEU A 111 -10.21 -6.60 -6.10
CA LEU A 111 -10.14 -5.52 -5.13
C LEU A 111 -8.70 -4.98 -5.01
N PRO A 112 -8.56 -3.67 -4.77
CA PRO A 112 -7.26 -3.09 -4.46
C PRO A 112 -6.80 -3.49 -3.05
N GLY A 113 -5.48 -3.58 -2.87
CA GLY A 113 -4.86 -3.86 -1.56
C GLY A 113 -4.27 -5.25 -1.36
N GLY A 114 -4.62 -6.22 -2.21
CA GLY A 114 -3.95 -7.53 -2.19
C GLY A 114 -3.94 -8.18 -0.81
N GLU A 115 -2.75 -8.52 -0.33
CA GLU A 115 -2.50 -9.16 0.97
C GLU A 115 -3.11 -8.43 2.17
N TYR A 116 -3.25 -7.10 2.12
CA TYR A 116 -3.78 -6.30 3.21
C TYR A 116 -5.08 -5.61 2.80
N GLY A 117 -6.20 -6.19 3.23
CA GLY A 117 -7.51 -5.58 3.12
C GLY A 117 -8.21 -5.55 4.47
N PHE A 118 -8.72 -4.40 4.87
CA PHE A 118 -9.79 -4.39 5.87
C PHE A 118 -11.06 -4.92 5.20
N TYR A 119 -11.92 -5.60 5.96
CA TYR A 119 -13.14 -6.22 5.43
C TYR A 119 -13.88 -5.25 4.48
N PRO A 120 -14.21 -5.69 3.24
CA PRO A 120 -14.84 -4.82 2.28
C PRO A 120 -16.19 -4.37 2.83
N GLN A 121 -16.44 -3.06 2.76
CA GLN A 121 -17.76 -2.52 3.03
C GLN A 121 -18.55 -2.57 1.72
N SER A 122 -19.78 -3.06 1.79
CA SER A 122 -20.67 -3.11 0.63
C SER A 122 -21.85 -2.17 0.78
N LYS A 123 -22.27 -1.57 -0.34
CA LYS A 123 -23.43 -0.68 -0.43
C LYS A 123 -24.22 -1.03 -1.69
N HIS A 124 -25.54 -0.88 -1.62
CA HIS A 124 -26.46 -1.17 -2.69
C HIS A 124 -27.65 -0.17 -2.68
N ASN A 125 -28.21 0.14 -3.86
CA ASN A 125 -29.34 1.07 -4.03
C ASN A 125 -30.69 0.29 -4.00
N PRO A 126 -31.76 0.74 -3.30
CA PRO A 126 -32.64 -0.16 -2.54
C PRO A 126 -33.83 -0.79 -3.29
N THR A 127 -33.63 -1.48 -4.41
CA THR A 127 -34.74 -2.15 -5.13
C THR A 127 -34.59 -3.66 -5.34
N SER A 128 -33.56 -4.30 -4.78
CA SER A 128 -33.23 -5.66 -5.22
C SER A 128 -32.16 -6.41 -4.39
N PHE A 129 -31.85 -7.65 -4.83
CA PHE A 129 -30.89 -8.59 -4.23
C PHE A 129 -29.43 -8.19 -4.52
N HIS A 130 -28.62 -8.14 -3.46
CA HIS A 130 -27.19 -7.88 -3.52
C HIS A 130 -26.43 -8.98 -2.77
N GLU A 131 -25.55 -9.69 -3.49
CA GLU A 131 -24.68 -10.71 -2.92
C GLU A 131 -23.21 -10.38 -3.17
N ALA A 132 -22.45 -10.30 -2.08
CA ALA A 132 -21.02 -10.07 -2.09
C ALA A 132 -20.32 -11.26 -1.42
N ARG A 133 -19.40 -11.91 -2.15
CA ARG A 133 -18.60 -13.02 -1.62
C ARG A 133 -17.12 -12.66 -1.74
N ILE A 134 -16.36 -12.85 -0.65
CA ILE A 134 -14.90 -12.81 -0.69
C ILE A 134 -14.48 -14.14 -1.33
N ALA A 135 -14.30 -14.11 -2.66
CA ALA A 135 -14.16 -15.26 -3.57
C ALA A 135 -15.41 -16.13 -3.81
N PHE A 136 -15.66 -16.47 -5.08
CA PHE A 136 -16.55 -17.56 -5.51
C PHE A 136 -16.05 -18.16 -6.83
N GLY A 137 -15.90 -19.49 -6.89
CA GLY A 137 -15.53 -20.19 -8.13
C GLY A 137 -14.16 -19.82 -8.72
N LEU A 138 -13.20 -19.36 -7.89
CA LEU A 138 -11.89 -18.90 -8.35
C LEU A 138 -11.06 -20.02 -9.01
N GLN A 139 -10.52 -19.72 -10.20
CA GLN A 139 -9.57 -20.58 -10.93
C GLN A 139 -8.19 -19.91 -11.14
N SER A 140 -7.87 -18.88 -10.35
CA SER A 140 -6.58 -18.20 -10.43
C SER A 140 -5.46 -19.08 -9.87
N GLN A 141 -4.32 -19.12 -10.57
CA GLN A 141 -3.08 -19.73 -10.08
C GLN A 141 -2.18 -18.73 -9.32
N SER A 142 -2.60 -17.47 -9.23
CA SER A 142 -1.93 -16.40 -8.48
C SER A 142 -2.81 -15.91 -7.34
N TYR A 143 -2.19 -15.47 -6.23
CA TYR A 143 -2.89 -14.86 -5.12
C TYR A 143 -3.52 -13.53 -5.57
N ILE A 144 -4.84 -13.42 -5.48
CA ILE A 144 -5.57 -12.21 -5.82
C ILE A 144 -6.60 -11.92 -4.72
N THR A 145 -6.84 -10.64 -4.45
CA THR A 145 -7.96 -10.22 -3.62
C THR A 145 -9.17 -10.06 -4.52
N ASN A 146 -10.03 -11.06 -4.52
CA ASN A 146 -11.22 -11.09 -5.37
C ASN A 146 -12.49 -10.87 -4.57
N ILE A 147 -13.39 -10.09 -5.15
CA ILE A 147 -14.79 -10.05 -4.74
C ILE A 147 -15.65 -10.53 -5.90
N TRP A 148 -16.56 -11.44 -5.60
CA TRP A 148 -17.60 -11.82 -6.53
C TRP A 148 -18.86 -11.02 -6.23
N PHE A 149 -19.45 -10.46 -7.29
CA PHE A 149 -20.70 -9.73 -7.23
C PHE A 149 -21.78 -10.36 -8.09
N ASN A 150 -22.99 -10.33 -7.56
CA ASN A 150 -24.22 -10.48 -8.34
C ASN A 150 -25.20 -9.39 -7.91
N VAL A 151 -25.52 -8.52 -8.87
CA VAL A 151 -26.39 -7.37 -8.66
C VAL A 151 -27.57 -7.51 -9.60
N VAL A 152 -28.71 -7.93 -9.07
CA VAL A 152 -29.96 -7.93 -9.84
C VAL A 152 -30.58 -6.56 -9.66
N GLY A 153 -30.94 -5.81 -10.70
CA GLY A 153 -31.80 -4.61 -10.56
C GLY A 153 -31.20 -3.39 -9.86
N GLY A 154 -29.93 -3.04 -10.12
CA GLY A 154 -29.30 -1.87 -9.52
C GLY A 154 -27.81 -1.76 -9.84
N ILE A 155 -27.08 -1.06 -8.97
CA ILE A 155 -25.62 -1.00 -8.96
C ILE A 155 -25.15 -1.42 -7.58
N GLY A 156 -24.20 -2.36 -7.53
CA GLY A 156 -23.53 -2.80 -6.31
C GLY A 156 -22.14 -2.21 -6.23
N PHE A 157 -21.73 -1.86 -5.00
CA PHE A 157 -20.43 -1.26 -4.71
C PHE A 157 -19.75 -2.06 -3.60
N ALA A 158 -18.44 -2.28 -3.75
CA ALA A 158 -17.57 -2.68 -2.66
C ALA A 158 -16.39 -1.74 -2.58
N GLN A 159 -16.15 -1.25 -1.38
CA GLN A 159 -14.97 -0.48 -1.07
C GLN A 159 -14.12 -1.23 -0.05
N GLN A 160 -12.81 -1.15 -0.22
CA GLN A 160 -11.84 -1.69 0.70
C GLN A 160 -10.86 -0.59 1.07
N ARG A 161 -10.54 -0.50 2.36
CA ARG A 161 -9.35 0.22 2.82
C ARG A 161 -8.18 -0.76 2.84
N TYR A 162 -7.03 -0.32 2.39
CA TYR A 162 -5.85 -1.16 2.24
C TYR A 162 -4.57 -0.38 2.48
N ILE A 163 -3.45 -1.07 2.66
CA ILE A 163 -2.12 -0.45 2.76
C ILE A 163 -1.57 -0.29 1.33
N GLN A 164 -1.23 0.93 0.94
CA GLN A 164 -0.65 1.18 -0.37
C GLN A 164 0.70 0.51 -0.52
N ALA A 165 1.02 0.11 -1.75
CA ALA A 165 2.29 -0.49 -2.06
C ALA A 165 3.42 0.55 -2.03
N SER A 166 3.56 1.34 -3.11
CA SER A 166 4.68 2.28 -3.26
C SER A 166 4.40 3.34 -4.33
N PRO A 167 3.33 4.16 -4.24
CA PRO A 167 3.15 5.27 -5.17
C PRO A 167 4.32 6.26 -5.10
N PRO A 168 4.60 7.04 -6.15
CA PRO A 168 3.80 7.18 -7.38
C PRO A 168 4.03 6.06 -8.40
N TYR A 169 3.05 5.87 -9.28
CA TYR A 169 3.07 4.92 -10.40
C TYR A 169 3.15 5.69 -11.71
N ASN A 170 4.05 5.28 -12.60
CA ASN A 170 4.27 5.93 -13.89
C ASN A 170 4.33 4.86 -14.98
N LEU A 171 3.52 5.04 -16.04
CA LEU A 171 3.48 4.11 -17.19
C LEU A 171 4.38 4.56 -18.35
N GLY A 172 4.97 5.76 -18.28
CA GLY A 172 5.81 6.35 -19.32
C GLY A 172 5.51 7.83 -19.56
N ASP A 173 4.28 8.27 -19.26
CA ASP A 173 3.78 9.60 -19.61
C ASP A 173 3.57 10.54 -18.41
N GLY A 174 4.02 10.12 -17.23
CA GLY A 174 3.82 10.88 -15.99
C GLY A 174 3.24 10.04 -14.86
N ASP A 175 3.19 10.65 -13.68
CA ASP A 175 2.66 10.00 -12.50
C ASP A 175 1.13 9.96 -12.55
N ILE A 176 0.57 8.79 -12.28
CA ILE A 176 -0.87 8.53 -12.28
C ILE A 176 -1.37 8.70 -10.85
N PRO A 177 -2.22 9.71 -10.57
CA PRO A 177 -2.70 9.97 -9.20
C PRO A 177 -3.73 8.93 -8.74
N VAL A 178 -4.59 8.47 -9.66
CA VAL A 178 -5.63 7.47 -9.41
C VAL A 178 -5.88 6.67 -10.68
N PHE A 179 -6.03 5.35 -10.54
CA PHE A 179 -6.40 4.46 -11.63
C PHE A 179 -7.93 4.32 -11.67
N ILE A 180 -8.54 4.73 -12.79
CA ILE A 180 -9.97 4.59 -13.05
C ILE A 180 -10.16 3.69 -14.26
N PHE A 181 -10.36 2.39 -14.02
CA PHE A 181 -10.66 1.43 -15.08
C PHE A 181 -12.17 1.29 -15.24
N VAL A 182 -12.65 1.22 -16.49
CA VAL A 182 -14.07 1.10 -16.80
C VAL A 182 -14.31 0.04 -17.86
N ILE A 183 -15.30 -0.83 -17.67
CA ILE A 183 -15.87 -1.65 -18.74
C ILE A 183 -16.97 -0.85 -19.44
N ILE A 184 -16.81 -0.66 -20.74
CA ILE A 184 -17.82 -0.04 -21.61
C ILE A 184 -18.29 -1.07 -22.63
N ASN A 185 -19.60 -1.23 -22.77
CA ASN A 185 -20.16 -2.12 -23.80
C ASN A 185 -20.33 -1.42 -25.15
N LYS A 186 -20.71 -2.18 -26.19
CA LYS A 186 -20.85 -1.68 -27.56
C LYS A 186 -21.78 -0.49 -27.76
N ILE A 187 -22.71 -0.23 -26.84
CA ILE A 187 -23.61 0.93 -26.90
C ILE A 187 -23.09 2.14 -26.09
N GLY A 188 -21.87 2.05 -25.56
CA GLY A 188 -21.26 3.11 -24.76
C GLY A 188 -21.71 3.12 -23.29
N LYS A 189 -22.41 2.08 -22.81
CA LYS A 189 -22.87 2.02 -21.42
C LYS A 189 -21.76 1.45 -20.53
N VAL A 190 -21.55 2.12 -19.39
CA VAL A 190 -20.66 1.66 -18.32
C VAL A 190 -21.26 0.44 -17.61
N GLU A 191 -20.48 -0.64 -17.46
CA GLU A 191 -20.92 -1.87 -16.80
C GLU A 191 -20.23 -2.12 -15.47
N SER A 192 -18.94 -1.79 -15.35
CA SER A 192 -18.15 -2.01 -14.13
C SER A 192 -17.03 -0.98 -14.04
N ILE A 193 -16.68 -0.60 -12.82
CA ILE A 193 -15.68 0.44 -12.55
C ILE A 193 -14.74 -0.06 -11.45
N TYR A 194 -13.47 0.30 -11.57
CA TYR A 194 -12.47 0.19 -10.52
C TYR A 194 -11.84 1.57 -10.31
N VAL A 195 -11.73 2.00 -9.05
CA VAL A 195 -11.13 3.28 -8.67
C VAL A 195 -10.17 3.03 -7.51
N ALA A 196 -8.88 3.25 -7.73
CA ALA A 196 -7.89 3.15 -6.66
C ALA A 196 -6.60 3.92 -6.99
N PRO A 197 -5.90 4.50 -6.01
CA PRO A 197 -4.56 5.07 -6.21
C PRO A 197 -3.51 4.05 -6.68
N ASP A 198 -3.70 2.76 -6.37
CA ASP A 198 -2.79 1.70 -6.77
C ASP A 198 -3.37 0.93 -7.98
N PRO A 199 -2.55 0.55 -8.97
CA PRO A 199 -3.01 -0.28 -10.08
C PRO A 199 -3.32 -1.71 -9.60
N PRO A 200 -4.14 -2.48 -10.35
CA PRO A 200 -4.56 -3.79 -9.91
C PRO A 200 -3.40 -4.79 -9.72
N TRP A 201 -2.32 -4.66 -10.49
CA TRP A 201 -1.15 -5.55 -10.37
C TRP A 201 -0.23 -5.22 -9.19
N ALA A 202 -0.27 -4.00 -8.64
CA ALA A 202 0.66 -3.55 -7.59
C ALA A 202 0.56 -4.37 -6.28
N ASN A 203 -0.61 -4.93 -5.99
CA ASN A 203 -0.84 -5.70 -4.77
C ASN A 203 -1.35 -7.13 -5.04
N ASN A 204 -1.70 -7.47 -6.28
CA ASN A 204 -2.31 -8.77 -6.61
C ASN A 204 -1.39 -9.69 -7.44
N GLY A 205 -0.15 -9.27 -7.69
CA GLY A 205 0.85 -10.08 -8.41
C GLY A 205 1.88 -10.74 -7.49
N PRO A 206 2.74 -11.62 -8.04
CA PRO A 206 3.81 -12.29 -7.29
C PRO A 206 4.94 -11.35 -6.84
N THR A 207 5.07 -10.17 -7.43
CA THR A 207 6.13 -9.20 -7.14
C THR A 207 5.71 -8.28 -6.00
N ASP A 208 6.34 -8.43 -4.85
CA ASP A 208 6.09 -7.54 -3.71
C ASP A 208 6.95 -6.27 -3.80
N ILE A 209 6.27 -5.16 -4.13
CA ILE A 209 6.83 -3.82 -4.33
C ILE A 209 6.73 -2.91 -3.09
N ARG A 210 6.41 -3.46 -1.91
CA ARG A 210 6.32 -2.65 -0.69
C ARG A 210 7.71 -2.33 -0.15
N ALA A 211 7.93 -1.07 0.18
CA ALA A 211 9.20 -0.60 0.73
C ALA A 211 9.36 -1.03 2.18
N ASN A 212 10.58 -1.39 2.57
CA ASN A 212 10.97 -1.52 3.98
C ASN A 212 11.44 -0.19 4.56
N PHE A 213 12.06 0.65 3.74
CA PHE A 213 12.52 1.98 4.13
C PHE A 213 12.75 2.86 2.90
N ASP A 214 12.80 4.17 3.11
CA ASP A 214 13.22 5.14 2.12
C ASP A 214 14.64 5.66 2.44
N ARG A 215 15.44 5.92 1.41
CA ARG A 215 16.76 6.54 1.52
C ARG A 215 16.98 7.50 0.36
N SER A 216 17.23 8.77 0.69
CA SER A 216 17.47 9.82 -0.31
C SER A 216 16.34 9.95 -1.35
N GLY A 217 15.08 9.83 -0.93
CA GLY A 217 13.90 9.92 -1.80
C GLY A 217 13.62 8.68 -2.66
N LYS A 218 14.38 7.60 -2.48
CA LYS A 218 14.16 6.32 -3.15
C LYS A 218 13.68 5.27 -2.16
N SER A 219 12.75 4.44 -2.61
CA SER A 219 12.21 3.34 -1.80
C SER A 219 13.02 2.06 -2.01
N PHE A 220 13.35 1.39 -0.90
CA PHE A 220 14.15 0.17 -0.91
C PHE A 220 13.43 -0.97 -0.19
N LYS A 221 13.73 -2.18 -0.64
CA LYS A 221 13.30 -3.43 -0.02
C LYS A 221 14.51 -4.22 0.45
N LEU A 222 14.36 -4.87 1.60
CA LEU A 222 15.30 -5.86 2.10
C LEU A 222 14.87 -7.23 1.58
N VAL A 223 15.67 -7.79 0.68
CA VAL A 223 15.42 -9.10 0.08
C VAL A 223 16.52 -10.06 0.52
N LYS A 224 16.15 -11.28 0.87
CA LYS A 224 17.11 -12.37 1.00
C LYS A 224 17.16 -13.11 -0.32
N ASN A 225 18.36 -13.26 -0.88
CA ASN A 225 18.54 -14.10 -2.06
C ASN A 225 18.57 -15.57 -1.60
N PHE A 226 17.45 -16.27 -1.81
CA PHE A 226 17.34 -17.67 -1.43
C PHE A 226 17.95 -18.57 -2.52
N PRO A 227 18.74 -19.59 -2.14
CA PRO A 227 19.06 -20.64 -3.09
C PRO A 227 17.76 -21.31 -3.56
N ALA A 228 17.76 -21.79 -4.81
CA ALA A 228 16.61 -22.47 -5.37
C ALA A 228 16.18 -23.63 -4.45
N ARG A 229 14.87 -23.75 -4.19
CA ARG A 229 14.35 -24.83 -3.34
C ARG A 229 14.74 -26.18 -3.95
N PRO A 230 15.39 -27.08 -3.19
CA PRO A 230 15.77 -28.38 -3.73
C PRO A 230 14.54 -29.24 -3.99
N ASN A 231 14.58 -30.03 -5.06
CA ASN A 231 13.53 -31.01 -5.37
C ASN A 231 13.57 -32.23 -4.43
N ASN A 232 14.69 -32.47 -3.75
CA ASN A 232 14.87 -33.59 -2.85
C ASN A 232 14.61 -33.16 -1.39
N PRO A 233 13.60 -33.73 -0.69
CA PRO A 233 13.32 -33.43 0.71
C PRO A 233 14.50 -33.67 1.66
N THR A 234 15.44 -34.56 1.35
CA THR A 234 16.61 -34.80 2.22
C THR A 234 17.59 -33.63 2.24
N GLN A 235 17.48 -32.69 1.30
CA GLN A 235 18.27 -31.45 1.27
C GLN A 235 17.54 -30.27 1.94
N ALA A 236 16.33 -30.50 2.50
CA ALA A 236 15.52 -29.42 3.06
C ALA A 236 16.18 -28.73 4.26
N GLU A 237 16.86 -29.48 5.13
CA GLU A 237 17.55 -28.90 6.31
C GLU A 237 18.67 -27.95 5.90
N ALA A 238 19.56 -28.40 5.01
CA ALA A 238 20.62 -27.56 4.46
C ALA A 238 20.08 -26.32 3.71
N TRP A 239 18.97 -26.47 2.97
CA TRP A 239 18.31 -25.34 2.31
C TRP A 239 17.70 -24.36 3.32
N ILE A 240 17.04 -24.83 4.38
CA ILE A 240 16.50 -23.99 5.46
C ILE A 240 17.63 -23.21 6.14
N ASP A 241 18.76 -23.85 6.42
CA ASP A 241 19.91 -23.18 7.03
C ASP A 241 20.53 -22.14 6.09
N ALA A 242 20.62 -22.44 4.79
CA ALA A 242 21.05 -21.46 3.80
C ALA A 242 20.09 -20.26 3.73
N VAL A 243 18.77 -20.49 3.75
CA VAL A 243 17.73 -19.44 3.77
C VAL A 243 17.81 -18.57 5.03
N LYS A 244 18.02 -19.19 6.20
CA LYS A 244 18.15 -18.46 7.47
C LYS A 244 19.36 -17.53 7.46
N ASN A 245 20.50 -18.04 7.00
CA ASN A 245 21.78 -17.35 7.01
C ASN A 245 22.04 -16.46 5.79
N ALA A 246 21.17 -16.49 4.78
CA ALA A 246 21.29 -15.62 3.60
C ALA A 246 21.32 -14.13 4.02
N PRO A 247 22.27 -13.34 3.49
CA PRO A 247 22.35 -11.92 3.78
C PRO A 247 21.10 -11.19 3.28
N LEU A 248 20.74 -10.10 3.97
CA LEU A 248 19.75 -9.15 3.46
C LEU A 248 20.44 -8.21 2.49
N GLU A 249 19.90 -8.12 1.28
CA GLU A 249 20.32 -7.19 0.24
C GLU A 249 19.31 -6.05 0.14
N GLU A 250 19.82 -4.84 -0.03
CA GLU A 250 18.98 -3.67 -0.30
C GLU A 250 18.73 -3.56 -1.80
N VAL A 251 17.46 -3.67 -2.20
CA VAL A 251 17.04 -3.59 -3.60
C VAL A 251 16.16 -2.36 -3.78
N GLU A 252 16.53 -1.48 -4.71
CA GLU A 252 15.72 -0.30 -5.06
C GLU A 252 14.41 -0.73 -5.76
N ILE A 253 13.28 -0.19 -5.32
CA ILE A 253 11.97 -0.40 -5.94
C ILE A 253 11.81 0.60 -7.08
N THR A 254 12.33 0.24 -8.24
CA THR A 254 12.24 1.05 -9.47
C THR A 254 10.85 0.96 -10.10
N GLN A 255 10.52 1.86 -11.04
CA GLN A 255 9.27 1.76 -11.81
C GLN A 255 9.18 0.42 -12.56
N ALA A 256 10.28 -0.10 -13.10
CA ALA A 256 10.28 -1.41 -13.75
C ALA A 256 9.85 -2.54 -12.79
N VAL A 257 10.28 -2.50 -11.52
CA VAL A 257 9.84 -3.44 -10.49
C VAL A 257 8.36 -3.23 -10.15
N LYS A 258 7.89 -1.98 -10.06
CA LYS A 258 6.47 -1.66 -9.82
C LYS A 258 5.53 -2.16 -10.93
N GLN A 259 6.01 -2.20 -12.17
CA GLN A 259 5.23 -2.67 -13.33
C GLN A 259 5.48 -4.14 -13.70
N ALA A 260 6.26 -4.89 -12.91
CA ALA A 260 6.68 -6.26 -13.25
C ALA A 260 5.49 -7.21 -13.52
N ASP A 261 4.40 -7.03 -12.77
CA ASP A 261 3.21 -7.88 -12.86
C ASP A 261 2.10 -7.30 -13.74
N MET A 262 2.33 -6.18 -14.41
CA MET A 262 1.32 -5.51 -15.26
C MET A 262 0.83 -6.41 -16.40
N LEU A 263 1.69 -7.26 -16.95
CA LEU A 263 1.28 -8.23 -17.99
C LEU A 263 0.39 -9.36 -17.43
N LEU A 264 0.56 -9.71 -16.16
CA LEU A 264 -0.20 -10.78 -15.51
C LEU A 264 -1.61 -10.31 -15.13
N ILE A 265 -1.74 -9.04 -14.70
CA ILE A 265 -2.98 -8.45 -14.21
C ILE A 265 -3.14 -7.05 -14.83
N PRO A 266 -3.36 -6.95 -16.15
CA PRO A 266 -3.36 -5.66 -16.84
C PRO A 266 -4.54 -4.75 -16.45
N HIS A 267 -5.64 -5.34 -15.95
CA HIS A 267 -6.83 -4.62 -15.51
C HIS A 267 -7.58 -5.44 -14.43
N PRO A 268 -8.53 -4.83 -13.67
CA PRO A 268 -9.14 -5.47 -12.50
C PRO A 268 -10.34 -6.39 -12.83
N PHE A 269 -10.58 -6.62 -14.11
CA PHE A 269 -11.78 -7.30 -14.64
C PHE A 269 -11.46 -8.71 -15.16
N LEU A 270 -10.55 -9.41 -14.48
CA LEU A 270 -10.07 -10.73 -14.91
C LEU A 270 -11.20 -11.76 -14.83
N GLY A 271 -11.33 -12.57 -15.88
CA GLY A 271 -12.35 -13.62 -15.97
C GLY A 271 -13.74 -13.15 -16.42
N ASN A 272 -13.91 -11.85 -16.68
CA ASN A 272 -15.18 -11.32 -17.18
C ASN A 272 -15.36 -11.61 -18.67
N ASP A 273 -16.60 -11.83 -19.09
CA ASP A 273 -16.94 -11.86 -20.52
C ASP A 273 -16.84 -10.45 -21.11
N LEU A 274 -15.84 -10.27 -21.97
CA LEU A 274 -15.54 -9.03 -22.68
C LEU A 274 -16.04 -9.02 -24.13
N THR A 275 -16.84 -10.01 -24.56
CA THR A 275 -17.51 -9.97 -25.87
C THR A 275 -18.34 -8.70 -25.98
N ASP A 276 -18.16 -7.95 -27.08
CA ASP A 276 -18.79 -6.65 -27.33
C ASP A 276 -18.49 -5.55 -26.28
N LYS A 277 -17.38 -5.68 -25.55
CA LYS A 277 -16.97 -4.73 -24.51
C LYS A 277 -15.52 -4.29 -24.69
N LYS A 278 -15.19 -3.17 -24.05
CA LYS A 278 -13.85 -2.60 -24.00
C LYS A 278 -13.50 -2.25 -22.56
N VAL A 279 -12.24 -2.45 -22.20
CA VAL A 279 -11.68 -1.95 -20.94
C VAL A 279 -10.95 -0.65 -21.26
N VAL A 280 -11.32 0.43 -20.57
CA VAL A 280 -10.70 1.74 -20.72
C VAL A 280 -10.06 2.21 -19.42
N LEU A 281 -8.98 2.98 -19.53
CA LEU A 281 -8.34 3.72 -18.44
C LEU A 281 -8.58 5.21 -18.67
N LEU A 282 -9.26 5.87 -17.74
CA LEU A 282 -9.66 7.27 -17.93
C LEU A 282 -8.49 8.22 -17.59
N ASP A 283 -8.13 9.06 -18.56
CA ASP A 283 -7.21 10.20 -18.47
C ASP A 283 -6.07 10.06 -17.44
N PRO A 284 -5.20 9.03 -17.54
CA PRO A 284 -4.35 8.58 -16.44
C PRO A 284 -3.38 9.63 -15.91
N VAL A 285 -2.99 10.60 -16.73
CA VAL A 285 -2.04 11.67 -16.37
C VAL A 285 -2.64 13.08 -16.47
N GLY A 286 -3.91 13.21 -16.84
CA GLY A 286 -4.55 14.49 -17.04
C GLY A 286 -5.18 15.08 -15.78
N ALA A 287 -5.55 16.36 -15.86
CA ALA A 287 -6.12 17.12 -14.74
C ALA A 287 -7.40 16.48 -14.16
N PHE A 288 -8.17 15.76 -14.99
CA PHE A 288 -9.36 15.04 -14.56
C PHE A 288 -9.04 14.01 -13.48
N CYS A 289 -7.97 13.23 -13.64
CA CYS A 289 -7.59 12.20 -12.66
C CYS A 289 -7.12 12.81 -11.33
N TYR A 290 -6.44 13.95 -11.33
CA TYR A 290 -6.10 14.66 -10.09
C TYR A 290 -7.36 15.15 -9.35
N GLN A 291 -8.33 15.70 -10.06
CA GLN A 291 -9.62 16.10 -9.47
C GLN A 291 -10.39 14.89 -8.90
N CYS A 292 -10.37 13.76 -9.62
CA CYS A 292 -10.97 12.53 -9.11
C CYS A 292 -10.24 12.00 -7.88
N LEU A 293 -8.91 12.12 -7.78
CA LEU A 293 -8.17 11.75 -6.57
C LEU A 293 -8.60 12.62 -5.39
N GLU A 294 -8.68 13.95 -5.56
CA GLU A 294 -9.10 14.87 -4.50
C GLU A 294 -10.51 14.54 -3.98
N LEU A 295 -11.47 14.29 -4.88
CA LEU A 295 -12.83 13.88 -4.52
C LEU A 295 -12.84 12.52 -3.80
N HIS A 296 -12.08 11.55 -4.31
CA HIS A 296 -11.97 10.22 -3.71
C HIS A 296 -11.37 10.28 -2.30
N GLU A 297 -10.35 11.12 -2.08
CA GLU A 297 -9.76 11.36 -0.76
C GLU A 297 -10.72 12.10 0.20
N ALA A 298 -11.60 12.95 -0.35
CA ALA A 298 -12.68 13.59 0.38
C ALA A 298 -13.85 12.64 0.72
N GLY A 299 -13.83 11.40 0.20
CA GLY A 299 -14.84 10.37 0.46
C GLY A 299 -15.99 10.31 -0.55
N GLU A 300 -15.89 11.02 -1.66
CA GLU A 300 -16.86 10.92 -2.76
C GLU A 300 -16.64 9.64 -3.59
N SER A 301 -17.73 9.03 -4.06
CA SER A 301 -17.67 7.84 -4.92
C SER A 301 -17.58 8.23 -6.39
N ILE A 302 -16.39 8.09 -6.97
CA ILE A 302 -16.17 8.30 -8.41
C ILE A 302 -17.00 7.32 -9.25
N SER A 303 -17.25 6.10 -8.76
CA SER A 303 -18.15 5.15 -9.45
C SER A 303 -19.58 5.67 -9.51
N GLU A 304 -20.12 6.22 -8.42
CA GLU A 304 -21.47 6.80 -8.40
C GLU A 304 -21.56 7.99 -9.37
N LEU A 305 -20.53 8.83 -9.47
CA LEU A 305 -20.49 9.95 -10.41
C LEU A 305 -20.48 9.49 -11.88
N LEU A 306 -19.72 8.43 -12.19
CA LEU A 306 -19.69 7.81 -13.52
C LEU A 306 -21.04 7.18 -13.88
N PHE A 307 -21.61 6.35 -13.00
CA PHE A 307 -22.92 5.72 -13.25
C PHE A 307 -24.07 6.73 -13.28
N GLY A 308 -24.00 7.79 -12.48
CA GLY A 308 -24.95 8.91 -12.48
C GLY A 308 -24.84 9.79 -13.72
N GLY A 309 -23.83 9.55 -14.58
CA GLY A 309 -23.64 10.27 -15.83
C GLY A 309 -23.11 11.69 -15.64
N TYR A 310 -22.49 12.01 -14.50
CA TYR A 310 -21.81 13.28 -14.25
C TYR A 310 -20.47 13.40 -14.99
N ILE A 311 -19.91 12.27 -15.41
CA ILE A 311 -18.65 12.20 -16.16
C ILE A 311 -18.97 11.74 -17.59
N GLU A 312 -18.37 12.41 -18.58
CA GLU A 312 -18.40 12.03 -19.99
C GLU A 312 -17.08 11.36 -20.36
N ILE A 313 -17.16 10.13 -20.88
CA ILE A 313 -16.02 9.41 -21.43
C ILE A 313 -16.00 9.68 -22.93
N ASN A 314 -14.90 10.26 -23.42
CA ASN A 314 -14.72 10.54 -24.84
C ASN A 314 -14.33 9.25 -25.59
N ASN A 315 -14.78 9.14 -26.84
CA ASN A 315 -14.46 8.01 -27.72
C ASN A 315 -13.09 8.15 -28.41
N THR A 316 -12.36 9.24 -28.16
CA THR A 316 -11.01 9.45 -28.69
C THR A 316 -9.98 8.76 -27.80
N PRO A 317 -9.24 7.76 -28.32
CA PRO A 317 -8.10 7.19 -27.60
C PRO A 317 -7.05 8.27 -27.35
N LEU A 318 -6.47 8.26 -26.15
CA LEU A 318 -5.28 9.04 -25.84
C LEU A 318 -4.04 8.25 -26.28
N ASP A 319 -3.03 8.97 -26.77
CA ASP A 319 -1.71 8.40 -27.06
C ASP A 319 -0.90 8.30 -25.76
N CYS A 320 -1.29 7.36 -24.91
CA CYS A 320 -0.63 7.08 -23.62
C CYS A 320 -0.25 5.60 -23.53
N VAL A 321 0.84 5.32 -22.82
CA VAL A 321 1.25 3.97 -22.46
C VAL A 321 0.24 3.40 -21.47
N VAL A 322 -0.36 2.27 -21.84
CA VAL A 322 -1.36 1.57 -21.04
C VAL A 322 -1.08 0.07 -20.97
N PRO A 323 -1.64 -0.64 -19.98
CA PRO A 323 -1.52 -2.10 -19.91
C PRO A 323 -2.11 -2.78 -21.17
N PRO A 324 -1.66 -4.01 -21.51
CA PRO A 324 -2.21 -4.75 -22.64
C PRO A 324 -3.73 -4.93 -22.55
N GLY A 325 -4.42 -4.71 -23.68
CA GLY A 325 -5.87 -4.87 -23.77
C GLY A 325 -6.69 -3.71 -23.18
N VAL A 326 -6.02 -2.65 -22.70
CA VAL A 326 -6.65 -1.43 -22.18
C VAL A 326 -6.52 -0.29 -23.20
N ILE A 327 -7.52 0.58 -23.27
CA ILE A 327 -7.50 1.80 -24.09
C ILE A 327 -7.48 3.01 -23.16
N ALA A 328 -6.51 3.92 -23.29
CA ALA A 328 -6.61 5.22 -22.61
C ALA A 328 -7.67 6.08 -23.30
N CYS A 329 -8.60 6.64 -22.52
CA CYS A 329 -9.65 7.53 -23.03
C CYS A 329 -9.65 8.84 -22.25
N GLN A 330 -9.92 9.95 -22.93
CA GLN A 330 -10.16 11.22 -22.25
C GLN A 330 -11.49 11.15 -21.48
N ALA A 331 -11.54 11.77 -20.31
CA ALA A 331 -12.78 11.97 -19.55
C ALA A 331 -12.88 13.43 -19.10
N LYS A 332 -14.12 13.90 -18.91
CA LYS A 332 -14.39 15.25 -18.39
C LYS A 332 -15.69 15.28 -17.60
N TRP A 333 -15.83 16.26 -16.72
CA TRP A 333 -17.10 16.56 -16.06
C TRP A 333 -18.13 17.06 -17.07
N LYS A 334 -19.35 16.52 -17.04
CA LYS A 334 -20.47 17.06 -17.83
C LYS A 334 -20.88 18.41 -17.27
N ASN A 335 -21.10 19.36 -18.18
CA ASN A 335 -21.57 20.71 -17.86
C ASN A 335 -20.63 21.50 -16.92
N ALA A 336 -19.33 21.15 -16.84
CA ALA A 336 -18.34 22.04 -16.26
C ALA A 336 -18.29 23.32 -17.13
N LYS A 337 -18.64 24.46 -16.52
CA LYS A 337 -18.61 25.77 -17.18
C LYS A 337 -17.22 26.34 -17.19
#